data_AF-A0A1M6FW33-F1
#
_entry.id   AF-A0A1M6FW33-F1
#
_cell.length_a   1.000
_cell.length_b   1.000
_cell.length_c   1.000
_cell.angle_alpha   90.00
_cell.angle_beta   90.00
_cell.angle_gamma   90.00
#
_symmetry.space_group_name_H-M   'P 1'
#
loop_
_entity.id
_entity.type
_entity.pdbx_description
1 polymer ?
#
loop_
_entity_poly.entity_id
_entity_poly.type
_entity_poly.pdbx_seq_one_letter_code
_entity_poly.pdbx_strand_id
1 'polypeptide(L)'
;MEKNKLLSRSNLIRAGAALVVVLLIVALGLWLYNRYFKADETIVQESQTTVETPAGVQKAAEKAGVTVDSTQARAVAKEIKYIYETQKEPVYVVQTTGGKAEAAASEARKEAKADFAIITDKNDPDKQVNLAELKKDKDQPVELNQYNIQAYKPVIRTISIAPDINERGVRQVDFSISKKITKDGQYIGVGVGYDIVDHRALVKLSYSW
;
A
#
# COMPACT_ATOMS: atom_id res chain seq x y z
N MET A 1 26.67 51.28 -21.42
CA MET A 1 25.36 51.18 -20.75
C MET A 1 24.54 49.94 -21.16
N GLU A 2 24.85 49.26 -22.28
CA GLU A 2 24.11 48.06 -22.75
C GLU A 2 24.31 46.77 -21.94
N LYS A 3 25.52 46.53 -21.39
CA LYS A 3 25.83 45.26 -20.67
C LYS A 3 24.95 45.02 -19.44
N ASN A 4 24.55 46.08 -18.73
CA ASN A 4 23.65 45.98 -17.57
C ASN A 4 22.20 45.61 -17.96
N LYS A 5 21.77 45.96 -19.18
CA LYS A 5 20.42 45.66 -19.69
C LYS A 5 20.29 44.18 -20.09
N LEU A 6 21.37 43.58 -20.58
CA LEU A 6 21.44 42.15 -20.94
C LEU A 6 21.49 41.24 -19.70
N LEU A 7 22.26 41.61 -18.67
CA LEU A 7 22.34 40.87 -17.40
C LEU A 7 21.02 40.90 -16.61
N SER A 8 20.29 42.03 -16.66
CA SER A 8 18.96 42.15 -16.06
C SER A 8 17.95 41.20 -16.74
N ARG A 9 17.95 41.13 -18.07
CA ARG A 9 17.07 40.23 -18.84
C ARG A 9 17.38 38.75 -18.60
N SER A 10 18.66 38.35 -18.50
CA SER A 10 19.02 36.95 -18.23
C SER A 10 18.59 36.50 -16.83
N ASN A 11 18.66 37.39 -15.83
CA ASN A 11 18.23 37.08 -14.47
C ASN A 11 16.70 37.03 -14.34
N LEU A 12 15.98 37.87 -15.08
CA LEU A 12 14.51 37.80 -15.20
C LEU A 12 14.04 36.51 -15.88
N ILE A 13 14.73 36.05 -16.93
CA ILE A 13 14.41 34.78 -17.61
C ILE A 13 14.71 33.58 -16.69
N ARG A 14 15.84 33.60 -15.97
CA ARG A 14 16.18 32.55 -14.99
C ARG A 14 15.23 32.52 -13.79
N ALA A 15 14.80 33.69 -13.30
CA ALA A 15 13.80 33.79 -12.23
C ALA A 15 12.41 33.32 -12.70
N GLY A 16 12.01 33.67 -13.93
CA GLY A 16 10.78 33.17 -14.54
C GLY A 16 10.79 31.65 -14.75
N ALA A 17 11.89 31.09 -15.23
CA ALA A 17 12.06 29.65 -15.39
C ALA A 17 12.03 28.91 -14.04
N ALA A 18 12.68 29.44 -13.01
CA ALA A 18 12.64 28.87 -11.66
C ALA A 18 11.21 28.86 -11.08
N LEU A 19 10.44 29.93 -11.30
CA LEU A 19 9.05 30.03 -10.83
C LEU A 19 8.13 29.03 -11.53
N VAL A 20 8.33 28.78 -12.84
CA VAL A 20 7.60 27.74 -13.59
C VAL A 20 7.91 26.34 -13.06
N VAL A 21 9.18 26.04 -12.76
CA VAL A 21 9.58 24.74 -12.19
C VAL A 21 8.95 24.53 -10.81
N VAL A 22 8.93 25.55 -9.96
CA VAL A 22 8.27 25.47 -8.64
C VAL A 22 6.76 25.22 -8.78
N LEU A 23 6.09 25.91 -9.71
CA LEU A 23 4.66 25.69 -9.97
C LEU A 23 4.37 24.28 -10.48
N LEU A 24 5.23 23.73 -11.33
CA LEU A 24 5.10 22.34 -11.80
C LEU A 24 5.27 21.32 -10.66
N ILE A 25 6.22 21.55 -9.75
CA ILE A 25 6.40 20.70 -8.56
C ILE A 25 5.18 20.78 -7.64
N VAL A 26 4.63 21.97 -7.43
CA VAL A 26 3.41 22.16 -6.60
C VAL A 26 2.20 21.50 -7.27
N ALA A 27 2.01 21.66 -8.58
CA ALA A 27 0.92 21.02 -9.31
C ALA A 27 1.03 19.50 -9.30
N LEU A 28 2.24 18.96 -9.49
CA LEU A 28 2.52 17.54 -9.35
C LEU A 28 2.24 17.06 -7.93
N GLY A 29 2.68 17.81 -6.91
CA GLY A 29 2.41 17.51 -5.50
C GLY A 29 0.91 17.49 -5.17
N LEU A 30 0.14 18.45 -5.67
CA LEU A 30 -1.32 18.50 -5.50
C LEU A 30 -2.03 17.36 -6.23
N TRP A 31 -1.58 17.02 -7.45
CA TRP A 31 -2.11 15.90 -8.21
C TRP A 31 -1.84 14.56 -7.51
N LEU A 32 -0.60 14.34 -7.05
CA LEU A 32 -0.22 13.18 -6.26
C LEU A 32 -1.01 13.12 -4.94
N TYR A 33 -1.18 14.24 -4.24
CA TYR A 33 -1.96 14.29 -3.00
C TYR A 33 -3.42 13.90 -3.24
N ASN A 34 -4.07 14.48 -4.25
CA ASN A 34 -5.48 14.25 -4.53
C ASN A 34 -5.75 12.84 -5.07
N ARG A 35 -4.78 12.24 -5.78
CA ARG A 35 -4.86 10.88 -6.32
C ARG A 35 -4.58 9.81 -5.27
N TYR A 36 -3.62 10.04 -4.38
CA TYR A 36 -3.09 8.99 -3.49
C TYR A 36 -3.45 9.15 -2.01
N PHE A 37 -3.92 10.31 -1.56
CA PHE A 37 -4.29 10.56 -0.15
C PHE A 37 -5.80 10.66 0.10
N LYS A 38 -6.66 10.51 -0.92
CA LYS A 38 -8.09 10.33 -0.68
C LYS A 38 -8.33 8.94 -0.06
N ALA A 39 -8.90 8.96 1.14
CA ALA A 39 -9.17 7.79 1.94
C ALA A 39 -10.37 7.02 1.36
N ASP A 40 -10.14 6.18 0.34
CA ASP A 40 -11.15 5.20 -0.06
C ASP A 40 -11.31 4.16 1.06
N GLU A 41 -12.57 3.80 1.32
CA GLU A 41 -13.02 2.83 2.31
C GLU A 41 -12.22 1.52 2.21
N THR A 42 -11.37 1.30 3.19
CA THR A 42 -10.45 0.15 3.27
C THR A 42 -10.97 -0.97 4.15
N ILE A 43 -12.20 -0.82 4.65
CA ILE A 43 -12.88 -1.78 5.49
C ILE A 43 -14.01 -2.35 4.63
N VAL A 44 -13.95 -3.64 4.37
CA VAL A 44 -14.91 -4.35 3.53
C VAL A 44 -15.71 -5.31 4.39
N GLN A 45 -17.00 -5.33 4.15
CA GLN A 45 -17.97 -6.12 4.89
C GLN A 45 -18.41 -7.30 4.02
N GLU A 46 -18.13 -8.53 4.45
CA GLU A 46 -18.48 -9.77 3.76
C GLU A 46 -18.91 -10.84 4.78
N SER A 47 -19.52 -11.94 4.31
CA SER A 47 -19.77 -13.11 5.16
C SER A 47 -18.49 -13.95 5.33
N GLN A 48 -18.41 -14.71 6.42
CA GLN A 48 -17.29 -15.62 6.68
C GLN A 48 -17.16 -16.66 5.56
N THR A 49 -18.27 -17.26 5.15
CA THR A 49 -18.31 -18.27 4.08
C THR A 49 -17.84 -17.75 2.72
N THR A 50 -18.01 -16.45 2.45
CA THR A 50 -17.54 -15.84 1.22
C THR A 50 -16.02 -15.70 1.23
N VAL A 51 -15.42 -15.24 2.34
CA VAL A 51 -13.99 -14.85 2.40
C VAL A 51 -13.05 -16.02 2.64
N GLU A 52 -13.58 -17.19 2.97
CA GLU A 52 -12.85 -18.47 2.93
C GLU A 52 -12.61 -19.00 1.50
N THR A 53 -13.16 -18.32 0.49
CA THR A 53 -12.94 -18.65 -0.91
C THR A 53 -11.99 -17.64 -1.58
N PRO A 54 -11.14 -18.08 -2.53
CA PRO A 54 -10.28 -17.16 -3.28
C PRO A 54 -11.08 -16.07 -4.01
N ALA A 55 -12.25 -16.42 -4.55
CA ALA A 55 -13.14 -15.49 -5.25
C ALA A 55 -13.69 -14.40 -4.30
N GLY A 56 -14.06 -14.77 -3.07
CA GLY A 56 -14.53 -13.79 -2.08
C GLY A 56 -13.44 -12.84 -1.62
N VAL A 57 -12.21 -13.33 -1.41
CA VAL A 57 -11.05 -12.46 -1.10
C VAL A 57 -10.76 -11.49 -2.24
N GLN A 58 -10.79 -11.98 -3.49
CA GLN A 58 -10.54 -11.14 -4.66
C GLN A 58 -11.62 -10.04 -4.80
N LYS A 59 -12.89 -10.41 -4.64
CA LYS A 59 -14.01 -9.46 -4.63
C LYS A 59 -13.89 -8.43 -3.49
N ALA A 60 -13.46 -8.86 -2.31
CA ALA A 60 -13.24 -7.96 -1.19
C ALA A 60 -12.09 -6.97 -1.48
N ALA A 61 -11.02 -7.45 -2.12
CA ALA A 61 -9.93 -6.59 -2.52
C ALA A 61 -10.33 -5.58 -3.61
N GLU A 62 -11.10 -6.01 -4.60
CA GLU A 62 -11.67 -5.14 -5.64
C GLU A 62 -12.55 -4.04 -5.04
N LYS A 63 -13.42 -4.38 -4.07
CA LYS A 63 -14.23 -3.41 -3.31
C LYS A 63 -13.36 -2.40 -2.53
N ALA A 64 -12.22 -2.85 -2.01
CA ALA A 64 -11.27 -2.00 -1.30
C ALA A 64 -10.38 -1.16 -2.25
N GLY A 65 -10.50 -1.35 -3.56
CA GLY A 65 -9.61 -0.73 -4.56
C GLY A 65 -8.17 -1.23 -4.43
N VAL A 66 -7.97 -2.51 -4.13
CA VAL A 66 -6.66 -3.16 -4.04
C VAL A 66 -6.62 -4.33 -5.02
N THR A 67 -5.66 -4.30 -5.93
CA THR A 67 -5.43 -5.44 -6.82
C THR A 67 -4.69 -6.55 -6.08
N VAL A 68 -5.15 -7.79 -6.17
CA VAL A 68 -4.54 -8.96 -5.53
C VAL A 68 -4.53 -10.10 -6.55
N ASP A 69 -3.42 -10.80 -6.69
CA ASP A 69 -3.33 -11.90 -7.65
C ASP A 69 -4.04 -13.17 -7.13
N SER A 70 -4.32 -14.12 -8.05
CA SER A 70 -5.05 -15.34 -7.70
C SER A 70 -4.31 -16.27 -6.72
N THR A 71 -2.98 -16.22 -6.68
CA THR A 71 -2.17 -17.00 -5.73
C THR A 71 -2.23 -16.38 -4.34
N GLN A 72 -2.11 -15.05 -4.25
CA GLN A 72 -2.30 -14.29 -3.03
C GLN A 72 -3.71 -14.49 -2.46
N ALA A 73 -4.75 -14.37 -3.30
CA ALA A 73 -6.14 -14.57 -2.89
C ALA A 73 -6.38 -15.99 -2.34
N ARG A 74 -5.78 -17.02 -2.96
CA ARG A 74 -5.81 -18.40 -2.45
C ARG A 74 -5.10 -18.55 -1.12
N ALA A 75 -3.93 -17.94 -0.95
CA ALA A 75 -3.18 -18.01 0.30
C ALA A 75 -3.95 -17.36 1.45
N VAL A 76 -4.52 -16.16 1.21
CA VAL A 76 -5.35 -15.45 2.19
C VAL A 76 -6.60 -16.25 2.54
N ALA A 77 -7.33 -16.77 1.54
CA ALA A 77 -8.53 -17.58 1.78
C ALA A 77 -8.23 -18.83 2.62
N LYS A 78 -7.11 -19.51 2.32
CA LYS A 78 -6.65 -20.67 3.09
C LYS A 78 -6.28 -20.31 4.53
N GLU A 79 -5.62 -19.17 4.73
CA GLU A 79 -5.26 -18.69 6.07
C GLU A 79 -6.50 -18.28 6.87
N ILE A 80 -7.46 -17.57 6.27
CA ILE A 80 -8.74 -17.21 6.90
C ILE A 80 -9.48 -18.47 7.34
N LYS A 81 -9.60 -19.45 6.44
CA LYS A 81 -10.23 -20.74 6.71
C LYS A 81 -9.50 -21.48 7.85
N TYR A 82 -8.17 -21.53 7.81
CA TYR A 82 -7.37 -22.15 8.86
C TYR A 82 -7.57 -21.48 10.22
N ILE A 83 -7.54 -20.15 10.30
CA ILE A 83 -7.77 -19.37 11.53
C ILE A 83 -9.16 -19.68 12.10
N TYR A 84 -10.19 -19.70 11.25
CA TYR A 84 -11.56 -20.00 11.66
C TYR A 84 -11.72 -21.46 12.15
N GLU A 85 -11.26 -22.43 11.38
CA GLU A 85 -11.36 -23.87 11.70
C GLU A 85 -10.55 -24.26 12.95
N THR A 86 -9.40 -23.63 13.17
CA THR A 86 -8.57 -23.92 14.35
C THR A 86 -8.92 -23.12 15.59
N GLN A 87 -9.92 -22.23 15.52
CA GLN A 87 -10.29 -21.27 16.58
C GLN A 87 -9.07 -20.54 17.17
N LYS A 88 -7.99 -20.39 16.40
CA LYS A 88 -6.96 -19.41 16.74
C LYS A 88 -7.66 -18.07 16.67
N GLU A 89 -7.70 -17.34 17.77
CA GLU A 89 -8.23 -15.98 17.76
C GLU A 89 -7.54 -15.22 16.61
N PRO A 90 -8.31 -14.61 15.69
CA PRO A 90 -7.74 -13.70 14.72
C PRO A 90 -6.88 -12.69 15.47
N VAL A 91 -5.75 -12.27 14.89
CA VAL A 91 -4.81 -11.33 15.55
C VAL A 91 -5.54 -10.06 16.04
N TYR A 92 -6.71 -9.74 15.50
CA TYR A 92 -7.61 -8.70 15.99
C TYR A 92 -9.07 -9.17 16.03
N VAL A 93 -9.65 -9.27 17.23
CA VAL A 93 -11.09 -9.32 17.46
C VAL A 93 -11.55 -7.92 17.85
N VAL A 94 -12.45 -7.34 17.07
CA VAL A 94 -13.01 -6.02 17.39
C VAL A 94 -14.16 -6.25 18.37
N GLN A 95 -13.88 -6.11 19.66
CA GLN A 95 -14.88 -6.07 20.73
C GLN A 95 -15.17 -4.61 21.07
N THR A 96 -16.29 -4.09 20.59
CA THR A 96 -16.66 -2.69 20.80
C THR A 96 -18.17 -2.52 20.67
N THR A 97 -18.66 -1.29 20.73
CA THR A 97 -20.08 -1.02 20.51
C THR A 97 -20.35 -0.71 19.03
N GLY A 98 -21.58 -0.95 18.55
CA GLY A 98 -21.93 -0.75 17.15
C GLY A 98 -21.62 0.65 16.60
N GLY A 99 -21.65 1.68 17.45
CA GLY A 99 -21.25 3.05 17.10
C GLY A 99 -19.74 3.26 16.89
N LYS A 100 -18.89 2.38 17.44
CA LYS A 100 -17.41 2.47 17.41
C LYS A 100 -16.75 1.38 16.56
N ALA A 101 -17.51 0.40 16.07
CA ALA A 101 -17.02 -0.75 15.30
C ALA A 101 -16.13 -0.35 14.11
N GLU A 102 -16.57 0.61 13.30
CA GLU A 102 -15.81 1.05 12.13
C GLU A 102 -14.51 1.79 12.51
N ALA A 103 -14.55 2.62 13.55
CA ALA A 103 -13.37 3.37 14.01
C ALA A 103 -12.31 2.42 14.58
N ALA A 104 -12.73 1.49 15.44
CA ALA A 104 -11.84 0.47 16.01
C ALA A 104 -11.24 -0.42 14.92
N ALA A 105 -12.04 -0.82 13.93
CA ALA A 105 -11.54 -1.62 12.82
C ALA A 105 -10.54 -0.86 11.93
N SER A 106 -10.79 0.43 11.71
CA SER A 106 -9.89 1.31 10.95
C SER A 106 -8.54 1.49 11.67
N GLU A 107 -8.58 1.63 13.00
CA GLU A 107 -7.40 1.76 13.83
C GLU A 107 -6.56 0.48 13.83
N ALA A 108 -7.18 -0.67 14.09
CA ALA A 108 -6.52 -1.98 14.05
C ALA A 108 -5.87 -2.26 12.68
N ARG A 109 -6.54 -1.88 11.58
CA ARG A 109 -5.97 -2.00 10.22
C ARG A 109 -4.73 -1.11 10.03
N LYS A 110 -4.77 0.14 10.50
CA LYS A 110 -3.65 1.09 10.40
C LYS A 110 -2.45 0.60 11.23
N GLU A 111 -2.70 0.10 12.43
CA GLU A 111 -1.68 -0.46 13.30
C GLU A 111 -0.99 -1.68 12.65
N ALA A 112 -1.79 -2.57 12.05
CA ALA A 112 -1.31 -3.72 11.29
C ALA A 112 -0.64 -3.35 9.95
N LYS A 113 -0.67 -2.08 9.53
CA LYS A 113 -0.20 -1.60 8.22
C LYS A 113 -0.79 -2.42 7.06
N ALA A 114 -2.06 -2.79 7.20
CA ALA A 114 -2.80 -3.57 6.23
C ALA A 114 -3.39 -2.67 5.14
N ASP A 115 -3.46 -3.22 3.93
CA ASP A 115 -3.98 -2.52 2.76
C ASP A 115 -5.49 -2.39 2.83
N PHE A 116 -6.14 -3.47 3.26
CA PHE A 116 -7.56 -3.51 3.55
C PHE A 116 -7.84 -4.48 4.70
N ALA A 117 -9.01 -4.34 5.30
CA ALA A 117 -9.51 -5.23 6.33
C ALA A 117 -10.86 -5.79 5.90
N ILE A 118 -11.06 -7.09 6.11
CA ILE A 118 -12.37 -7.74 5.97
C ILE A 118 -12.94 -7.93 7.36
N ILE A 119 -14.20 -7.52 7.54
CA ILE A 119 -14.94 -7.75 8.78
C ILE A 119 -16.04 -8.79 8.52
N THR A 120 -16.11 -9.80 9.38
CA THR A 120 -17.14 -10.85 9.37
C THR A 120 -17.80 -10.94 10.75
N ASP A 121 -19.04 -11.42 10.79
CA ASP A 121 -19.75 -11.64 12.05
C ASP A 121 -19.19 -12.90 12.71
N LYS A 122 -18.83 -12.79 13.99
CA LYS A 122 -18.25 -13.90 14.74
C LYS A 122 -19.28 -14.98 15.08
N ASN A 123 -20.53 -14.57 15.29
CA ASN A 123 -21.60 -15.43 15.80
C ASN A 123 -22.46 -16.01 14.66
N ASP A 124 -22.48 -15.36 13.50
CA ASP A 124 -23.24 -15.80 12.32
C ASP A 124 -22.39 -15.77 11.04
N PRO A 125 -21.75 -16.90 10.65
CA PRO A 125 -20.80 -16.95 9.54
C PRO A 125 -21.44 -16.74 8.15
N ASP A 126 -22.76 -16.93 8.02
CA ASP A 126 -23.49 -16.74 6.75
C ASP A 126 -24.00 -15.31 6.59
N LYS A 127 -24.07 -14.56 7.68
CA LYS A 127 -24.55 -13.19 7.68
C LYS A 127 -23.45 -12.21 7.25
N GLN A 128 -23.77 -11.38 6.27
CA GLN A 128 -22.96 -10.23 5.93
C GLN A 128 -23.11 -9.17 7.02
N VAL A 129 -21.99 -8.69 7.58
CA VAL A 129 -21.99 -7.59 8.54
C VAL A 129 -22.49 -6.32 7.84
N ASN A 130 -23.38 -5.58 8.50
CA ASN A 130 -23.79 -4.24 8.06
C ASN A 130 -23.46 -3.21 9.14
N LEU A 131 -22.30 -2.57 9.00
CA LEU A 131 -21.82 -1.53 9.92
C LEU A 131 -22.81 -0.35 10.03
N ALA A 132 -23.60 -0.07 8.99
CA ALA A 132 -24.61 0.99 9.04
C ALA A 132 -25.82 0.60 9.91
N GLU A 133 -26.15 -0.68 10.00
CA GLU A 133 -27.18 -1.18 10.93
C GLU A 133 -26.66 -1.22 12.36
N LEU A 134 -25.41 -1.65 12.58
CA LEU A 134 -24.77 -1.63 13.90
C LEU A 134 -24.66 -0.21 14.48
N LYS A 135 -24.51 0.81 13.62
CA LYS A 135 -24.53 2.23 14.04
C LYS A 135 -25.90 2.71 14.53
N LYS A 136 -27.00 2.02 14.20
CA LYS A 136 -28.34 2.39 14.68
C LYS A 136 -28.49 2.10 16.17
N ASP A 137 -27.83 1.04 16.65
CA ASP A 137 -27.85 0.62 18.05
C ASP A 137 -26.45 0.82 18.68
N LYS A 138 -26.13 2.09 18.96
CA LYS A 138 -24.76 2.54 19.25
C LYS A 138 -24.10 1.90 20.45
N ASP A 139 -24.90 1.44 21.41
CA ASP A 139 -24.45 0.86 22.68
C ASP A 139 -24.51 -0.67 22.68
N GLN A 140 -25.05 -1.28 21.63
CA GLN A 140 -25.06 -2.73 21.49
C GLN A 140 -23.61 -3.23 21.40
N PRO A 141 -23.18 -4.14 22.30
CA PRO A 141 -21.89 -4.78 22.18
C PRO A 141 -21.88 -5.66 20.93
N VAL A 142 -20.85 -5.52 20.12
CA VAL A 142 -20.63 -6.31 18.91
C VAL A 142 -19.27 -6.98 18.98
N GLU A 143 -19.24 -8.25 18.60
CA GLU A 143 -18.00 -9.00 18.40
C GLU A 143 -17.86 -9.31 16.93
N LEU A 144 -16.84 -8.74 16.30
CA LEU A 144 -16.58 -8.91 14.88
C LEU A 144 -15.17 -9.49 14.68
N ASN A 145 -15.07 -10.45 13.76
CA ASN A 145 -13.79 -10.96 13.30
C ASN A 145 -13.22 -9.97 12.29
N GLN A 146 -11.95 -9.62 12.46
CA GLN A 146 -11.25 -8.74 11.52
C GLN A 146 -10.02 -9.42 10.94
N TYR A 147 -10.00 -9.52 9.61
CA TYR A 147 -8.87 -10.03 8.85
C TYR A 147 -8.14 -8.87 8.17
N ASN A 148 -6.98 -8.50 8.72
CA ASN A 148 -6.10 -7.47 8.19
C ASN A 148 -5.22 -8.04 7.08
N ILE A 149 -5.45 -7.61 5.83
CA ILE A 149 -4.78 -8.18 4.66
C ILE A 149 -3.76 -7.17 4.14
N GLN A 150 -2.50 -7.60 4.09
CA GLN A 150 -1.40 -6.88 3.46
C GLN A 150 -1.09 -7.53 2.11
N ALA A 151 -1.55 -6.92 1.03
CA ALA A 151 -1.32 -7.40 -0.33
C ALA A 151 0.11 -7.07 -0.80
N TYR A 152 0.66 -5.94 -0.35
CA TYR A 152 1.98 -5.46 -0.77
C TYR A 152 2.82 -5.01 0.42
N LYS A 153 4.12 -5.32 0.39
CA LYS A 153 5.04 -4.93 1.47
C LYS A 153 5.22 -3.41 1.50
N PRO A 154 5.30 -2.77 2.68
CA PRO A 154 5.49 -1.33 2.77
C PRO A 154 6.87 -0.89 2.26
N VAL A 155 7.88 -1.75 2.43
CA VAL A 155 9.26 -1.52 1.99
C VAL A 155 9.82 -2.83 1.43
N ILE A 156 10.43 -2.73 0.25
CA ILE A 156 11.22 -3.80 -0.37
C ILE A 156 12.69 -3.40 -0.29
N ARG A 157 13.53 -4.35 0.12
CA ARG A 157 14.99 -4.22 0.10
C ARG A 157 15.53 -5.28 -0.83
N THR A 158 16.28 -4.87 -1.84
CA THR A 158 16.80 -5.77 -2.85
C THR A 158 18.32 -5.69 -2.88
N ILE A 159 18.96 -6.85 -2.89
CA ILE A 159 20.37 -6.99 -3.21
C ILE A 159 20.43 -7.70 -4.56
N SER A 160 21.04 -7.08 -5.57
CA SER A 160 21.23 -7.66 -6.88
C SER A 160 22.71 -7.90 -7.11
N ILE A 161 23.06 -9.09 -7.59
CA ILE A 161 24.43 -9.47 -7.94
C ILE A 161 24.42 -9.89 -9.39
N ALA A 162 25.12 -9.14 -10.24
CA ALA A 162 25.30 -9.48 -11.64
C ALA A 162 26.63 -10.22 -11.81
N PRO A 163 26.62 -11.49 -12.26
CA PRO A 163 27.85 -12.18 -12.60
C PRO A 163 28.48 -11.56 -13.85
N ASP A 164 29.79 -11.64 -13.95
CA ASP A 164 30.46 -11.43 -15.23
C ASP A 164 30.24 -12.68 -16.10
N ILE A 165 29.78 -12.48 -17.33
CA ILE A 165 29.50 -13.57 -18.28
C ILE A 165 30.77 -13.90 -19.08
N ASN A 166 31.71 -12.97 -19.17
CA ASN A 166 32.96 -13.11 -19.91
C ASN A 166 34.11 -13.61 -19.00
N GLU A 167 34.06 -13.27 -17.72
CA GLU A 167 35.02 -13.71 -16.71
C GLU A 167 34.33 -14.50 -15.59
N ARG A 168 35.03 -15.42 -14.91
CA ARG A 168 34.48 -16.12 -13.73
C ARG A 168 34.52 -15.21 -12.51
N GLY A 169 33.71 -14.14 -12.51
CA GLY A 169 33.71 -13.10 -11.49
C GLY A 169 32.35 -12.45 -11.24
N VAL A 170 32.30 -11.49 -10.33
CA VAL A 170 31.13 -10.64 -10.09
C VAL A 170 31.36 -9.31 -10.81
N ARG A 171 30.43 -8.94 -11.67
CA ARG A 171 30.49 -7.68 -12.41
C ARG A 171 29.96 -6.51 -11.59
N GLN A 172 28.80 -6.70 -10.95
CA GLN A 172 28.11 -5.61 -10.27
C GLN A 172 27.38 -6.09 -9.03
N VAL A 173 27.42 -5.28 -7.98
CA VAL A 173 26.60 -5.45 -6.79
C VAL A 173 25.76 -4.20 -6.60
N ASP A 174 24.46 -4.38 -6.40
CA ASP A 174 23.51 -3.31 -6.13
C ASP A 174 22.75 -3.56 -4.84
N PHE A 175 22.46 -2.46 -4.14
CA PHE A 175 21.51 -2.42 -3.05
C PHE A 175 20.45 -1.37 -3.35
N SER A 176 19.17 -1.72 -3.22
CA SER A 176 18.08 -0.77 -3.36
C SER A 176 17.04 -0.91 -2.27
N ILE A 177 16.42 0.24 -1.94
CA ILE A 177 15.28 0.34 -1.05
C ILE A 177 14.14 0.98 -1.84
N SER A 178 13.02 0.26 -1.91
CA SER A 178 11.80 0.72 -2.55
C SER A 178 10.68 0.83 -1.52
N LYS A 179 9.98 1.96 -1.51
CA LYS A 179 8.83 2.22 -0.63
C LYS A 179 7.55 2.22 -1.45
N LYS A 180 6.53 1.52 -0.93
CA LYS A 180 5.18 1.51 -1.51
C LYS A 180 4.59 2.92 -1.48
N ILE A 181 4.02 3.36 -2.58
CA ILE A 181 3.41 4.70 -2.73
C ILE A 181 1.91 4.66 -2.99
N THR A 182 1.37 3.52 -3.46
CA THR A 182 -0.06 3.37 -3.75
C THR A 182 -0.59 2.04 -3.24
N LYS A 183 -1.90 1.93 -3.03
CA LYS A 183 -2.56 0.71 -2.57
C LYS A 183 -2.34 -0.48 -3.51
N ASP A 184 -2.32 -0.23 -4.82
CA ASP A 184 -2.14 -1.22 -5.88
C ASP A 184 -0.72 -1.77 -6.03
N GLY A 185 0.18 -1.44 -5.10
CA GLY A 185 1.52 -2.01 -5.12
C GLY A 185 2.49 -1.29 -6.05
N GLN A 186 2.28 0.00 -6.30
CA GLN A 186 3.29 0.82 -6.97
C GLN A 186 4.36 1.23 -5.95
N TYR A 187 5.62 1.26 -6.39
CA TYR A 187 6.78 1.57 -5.54
C TYR A 187 7.66 2.65 -6.17
N ILE A 188 8.23 3.51 -5.32
CA ILE A 188 9.37 4.34 -5.67
C ILE A 188 10.57 3.89 -4.86
N GLY A 189 11.73 3.78 -5.50
CA GLY A 189 12.93 3.31 -4.85
C GLY A 189 14.17 4.06 -5.27
N VAL A 190 15.14 4.00 -4.38
CA VAL A 190 16.49 4.50 -4.61
C VAL A 190 17.46 3.36 -4.33
N GLY A 191 18.51 3.29 -5.11
CA GLY A 191 19.55 2.30 -4.94
C GLY A 191 20.91 2.85 -5.28
N VAL A 192 21.91 2.15 -4.78
CA VAL A 192 23.31 2.38 -5.11
C VAL A 192 23.92 1.07 -5.54
N GLY A 193 24.85 1.14 -6.48
CA GLY A 193 25.56 -0.02 -6.98
C GLY A 193 27.02 0.31 -7.23
N TYR A 194 27.82 -0.75 -7.30
CA TYR A 194 29.21 -0.64 -7.70
C TYR A 194 29.48 -1.65 -8.81
N ASP A 195 29.93 -1.13 -9.94
CA ASP A 195 30.50 -1.92 -11.03
C ASP A 195 31.96 -2.19 -10.70
N ILE A 196 32.27 -3.46 -10.44
CA ILE A 196 33.57 -3.94 -10.00
C ILE A 196 34.57 -3.92 -11.16
N VAL A 197 34.09 -4.15 -12.38
CA VAL A 197 34.93 -4.25 -13.59
C VAL A 197 35.32 -2.85 -14.07
N ASP A 198 34.34 -1.94 -14.15
CA ASP A 198 34.58 -0.58 -14.63
C ASP A 198 34.95 0.40 -13.50
N HIS A 199 34.98 -0.06 -12.24
CA HIS A 199 35.25 0.74 -11.03
C HIS A 199 34.34 1.97 -10.87
N ARG A 200 33.04 1.83 -11.19
CA ARG A 200 32.08 2.95 -11.16
C ARG A 200 31.02 2.79 -10.08
N ALA A 201 30.74 3.87 -9.38
CA ALA A 201 29.56 3.97 -8.53
C ALA A 201 28.32 4.32 -9.38
N LEU A 202 27.21 3.65 -9.10
CA LEU A 202 25.93 3.82 -9.78
C LEU A 202 24.88 4.28 -8.78
N VAL A 203 24.03 5.22 -9.19
CA VAL A 203 22.82 5.61 -8.45
C VAL A 203 21.62 5.21 -9.29
N LYS A 204 20.63 4.60 -8.65
CA LYS A 204 19.41 4.10 -9.30
C LYS A 204 18.20 4.81 -8.70
N LEU A 205 17.34 5.31 -9.56
CA LEU A 205 15.97 5.67 -9.22
C LEU A 205 15.06 4.64 -9.88
N SER A 206 14.20 3.98 -9.11
CA SER A 206 13.28 2.96 -9.63
C SER A 206 11.84 3.36 -9.38
N TYR A 207 10.99 3.17 -10.38
CA TYR A 207 9.54 3.24 -10.26
C TYR A 207 8.95 1.93 -10.76
N SER A 208 8.06 1.33 -9.97
CA SER A 208 7.36 0.09 -10.31
C SER A 208 5.86 0.34 -10.24
N TRP A 209 5.12 -0.12 -11.24
CA TRP A 209 3.67 0.05 -11.35
C TRP A 209 2.91 -1.27 -11.33
#